data_AF-A0A1B9IEL1-F1
#
_entry.id   AF-A0A1B9IEL1-F1
#
_cell.length_a   1.000
_cell.length_b   1.000
_cell.length_c   1.000
_cell.angle_alpha   90.00
_cell.angle_beta   90.00
_cell.angle_gamma   90.00
#
_symmetry.space_group_name_H-M   'P 1'
#
loop_
_entity.id
_entity.type
_entity.pdbx_description
1 polymer ?
#
loop_
_entity_poly.entity_id
_entity_poly.type
_entity_poly.pdbx_seq_one_letter_code
_entity_poly.pdbx_strand_id
1 'polypeptide(L)'
;MLCDPNLKPSTIPIDTKSSDLELFLDYMTKYPPPLVSSWSMVESLFSLADKYGRPIVHERLKFRLGLVAMNAPWEVFCFASHENDSDLARKALEKMVEDSSRNQMILTDISAKDKLEPTTPYLVGLLDQLGSNRTATWNSRSRRNDVNWEHMAKHFAPRL
;
A
#
# COMPACT_ATOMS: atom_id res chain seq x y z
N MET A 1 27.26 -2.44 -29.56
CA MET A 1 28.42 -2.82 -28.72
C MET A 1 28.00 -3.89 -27.70
N LEU A 2 27.67 -5.11 -28.14
CA LEU A 2 27.30 -6.23 -27.24
C LEU A 2 28.00 -7.56 -27.60
N CYS A 3 29.01 -7.53 -28.48
CA CYS A 3 29.69 -8.73 -28.98
C CYS A 3 31.22 -8.58 -28.92
N ASP A 4 31.76 -8.20 -27.77
CA ASP A 4 33.21 -8.29 -27.54
C ASP A 4 33.53 -9.69 -26.97
N PRO A 5 34.26 -10.54 -27.71
CA PRO A 5 34.65 -11.87 -27.24
C PRO A 5 35.58 -11.85 -26.01
N ASN A 6 36.08 -10.68 -25.59
CA ASN A 6 36.93 -10.51 -24.41
C ASN A 6 36.18 -10.07 -23.14
N LEU A 7 34.85 -9.98 -23.16
CA LEU A 7 34.04 -9.74 -21.96
C LEU A 7 34.19 -10.90 -20.99
N LYS A 8 35.18 -10.83 -20.10
CA LYS A 8 35.29 -11.72 -18.96
C LYS A 8 34.11 -11.44 -18.03
N PRO A 9 33.25 -12.42 -17.72
CA PRO A 9 32.16 -12.21 -16.78
C PRO A 9 32.74 -11.85 -15.41
N SER A 10 32.61 -10.58 -15.04
CA SER A 10 32.93 -10.10 -13.70
C SER A 10 31.65 -10.14 -12.86
N THR A 11 31.72 -10.79 -11.70
CA THR A 11 30.63 -10.77 -10.73
C THR A 11 30.39 -9.33 -10.29
N ILE A 12 29.15 -8.85 -10.44
CA ILE A 12 28.74 -7.55 -9.89
C ILE A 12 28.19 -7.83 -8.49
N PRO A 13 28.85 -7.35 -7.42
CA PRO A 13 28.31 -7.50 -6.08
C PRO A 13 27.02 -6.68 -5.96
N ILE A 14 25.92 -7.35 -5.61
CA ILE A 14 24.62 -6.72 -5.37
C ILE A 14 24.27 -6.93 -3.91
N ASP A 15 24.24 -5.83 -3.16
CA ASP A 15 23.84 -5.80 -1.75
C ASP A 15 22.30 -5.82 -1.65
N THR A 16 21.70 -6.99 -1.84
CA THR A 16 20.26 -7.27 -1.75
C THR A 16 20.05 -8.78 -1.59
N LYS A 17 18.97 -9.19 -0.90
CA LYS A 17 18.60 -10.60 -0.78
C LYS A 17 18.31 -11.19 -2.16
N SER A 18 18.77 -12.42 -2.41
CA SER A 18 18.54 -13.11 -3.69
C SER A 18 17.05 -13.18 -4.06
N SER A 19 16.16 -13.38 -3.07
CA SER A 19 14.71 -13.42 -3.27
C SER A 19 14.14 -12.11 -3.82
N ASP A 20 14.61 -10.98 -3.28
CA ASP A 20 14.08 -9.66 -3.61
C ASP A 20 14.58 -9.25 -5.00
N LEU A 21 15.84 -9.61 -5.32
CA LEU A 21 16.40 -9.41 -6.65
C LEU A 21 15.70 -10.26 -7.72
N GLU A 22 15.43 -11.53 -7.43
CA GLU A 22 14.69 -12.41 -8.36
C GLU A 22 13.30 -11.86 -8.64
N LEU A 23 12.57 -11.47 -7.59
CA LEU A 23 11.24 -10.87 -7.73
C LEU A 23 11.29 -9.55 -8.51
N PHE A 24 12.30 -8.70 -8.27
CA PHE A 24 12.51 -7.47 -9.03
C PHE A 24 12.74 -7.73 -10.51
N LEU A 25 13.60 -8.70 -10.85
CA LEU A 25 13.86 -9.09 -12.24
C LEU A 25 12.61 -9.67 -12.91
N ASP A 26 11.82 -10.43 -12.18
CA ASP A 26 10.53 -10.94 -12.65
C ASP A 26 9.55 -9.78 -12.95
N TYR A 27 9.51 -8.77 -12.08
CA TYR A 27 8.71 -7.56 -12.32
C TYR A 27 9.20 -6.76 -13.54
N MET A 28 10.46 -6.87 -13.93
CA MET A 28 10.99 -6.24 -15.14
C MET A 28 10.68 -7.05 -16.42
N THR A 29 10.74 -8.38 -16.33
CA THR A 29 10.83 -9.25 -17.53
C THR A 29 9.57 -10.08 -17.79
N LYS A 30 8.83 -10.50 -16.77
CA LYS A 30 7.66 -11.38 -16.91
C LYS A 30 6.37 -10.58 -17.10
N TYR A 31 5.40 -11.20 -17.77
CA TYR A 31 4.02 -10.72 -17.86
C TYR A 31 3.04 -11.91 -17.83
N PRO A 32 2.09 -11.96 -16.88
CA PRO A 32 1.95 -11.06 -15.74
C PRO A 32 3.11 -11.22 -14.73
N PRO A 33 3.47 -10.15 -13.99
CA PRO A 33 4.45 -10.26 -12.91
C PRO A 33 3.91 -11.12 -11.76
N PRO A 34 4.79 -11.70 -10.91
CA PRO A 34 4.39 -12.48 -9.75
C PRO A 34 3.54 -11.66 -8.77
N LEU A 35 2.69 -12.34 -8.00
CA LEU A 35 1.90 -11.70 -6.96
C LEU A 35 2.78 -11.28 -5.77
N VAL A 36 2.50 -10.10 -5.24
CA VAL A 36 3.05 -9.63 -3.96
C VAL A 36 1.94 -9.69 -2.91
N SER A 37 2.24 -10.26 -1.75
CA SER A 37 1.26 -10.50 -0.69
C SER A 37 1.48 -9.67 0.56
N SER A 38 2.63 -9.00 0.70
CA SER A 38 2.98 -8.22 1.89
C SER A 38 3.53 -6.85 1.53
N TRP A 39 3.34 -5.89 2.44
CA TRP A 39 3.89 -4.54 2.28
C TRP A 39 5.42 -4.52 2.24
N SER A 40 6.08 -5.33 3.06
CA SER A 40 7.55 -5.41 3.06
C SER A 40 8.13 -5.80 1.69
N MET A 41 7.46 -6.68 0.94
CA MET A 41 7.88 -7.00 -0.43
C MET A 41 7.70 -5.81 -1.37
N VAL A 42 6.63 -5.03 -1.20
CA VAL A 42 6.39 -3.80 -1.97
C VAL A 42 7.50 -2.78 -1.71
N GLU A 43 7.86 -2.56 -0.45
CA GLU A 43 8.95 -1.65 -0.06
C GLU A 43 10.30 -2.06 -0.64
N SER A 44 10.65 -3.36 -0.54
CA SER A 44 11.86 -3.90 -1.17
C SER A 44 11.88 -3.62 -2.67
N LEU A 45 10.77 -3.84 -3.36
CA LEU A 45 10.71 -3.64 -4.81
C LEU A 45 10.76 -2.17 -5.23
N PHE A 46 10.10 -1.26 -4.50
CA PHE A 46 10.23 0.18 -4.74
C PHE A 46 11.67 0.64 -4.50
N SER A 47 12.30 0.20 -3.42
CA SER A 47 13.71 0.51 -3.12
C SER A 47 14.64 0.04 -4.25
N LEU A 48 14.43 -1.17 -4.78
CA LEU A 48 15.20 -1.67 -5.93
C LEU A 48 14.90 -0.90 -7.23
N ALA A 49 13.63 -0.55 -7.46
CA ALA A 49 13.22 0.23 -8.61
C ALA A 49 13.85 1.63 -8.60
N ASP A 50 13.92 2.29 -7.44
CA ASP A 50 14.58 3.57 -7.27
C ASP A 50 16.09 3.45 -7.44
N LYS A 51 16.71 2.47 -6.76
CA LYS A 51 18.15 2.21 -6.82
C LYS A 51 18.65 1.95 -8.24
N TYR A 52 17.87 1.24 -9.06
CA TYR A 52 18.25 0.87 -10.43
C TYR A 52 17.55 1.71 -11.52
N GLY A 53 16.79 2.74 -11.15
CA GLY A 53 16.11 3.65 -12.09
C GLY A 53 15.11 2.94 -13.01
N ARG A 54 14.28 2.06 -12.46
CA ARG A 54 13.31 1.23 -13.21
C ARG A 54 11.86 1.61 -12.91
N PRO A 55 11.33 2.71 -13.48
CA PRO A 55 9.97 3.19 -13.20
C PRO A 55 8.87 2.19 -13.62
N ILE A 56 9.14 1.30 -14.58
CA ILE A 56 8.16 0.28 -14.99
C ILE A 56 7.78 -0.67 -13.84
N VAL A 57 8.68 -0.91 -12.88
CA VAL A 57 8.38 -1.72 -11.71
C VAL A 57 7.40 -0.99 -10.79
N HIS A 58 7.54 0.33 -10.64
CA HIS A 58 6.59 1.16 -9.89
C HIS A 58 5.19 1.07 -10.47
N GLU A 59 5.05 1.28 -11.78
CA GLU A 59 3.76 1.22 -12.46
C GLU A 59 3.11 -0.16 -12.29
N ARG A 60 3.87 -1.23 -12.53
CA ARG A 60 3.37 -2.61 -12.39
C ARG A 60 2.94 -2.93 -10.95
N LEU A 61 3.66 -2.41 -9.95
CA LEU A 61 3.28 -2.56 -8.55
C LEU A 61 2.00 -1.83 -8.21
N LYS A 62 1.83 -0.58 -8.67
CA LYS A 62 0.61 0.21 -8.43
C LYS A 62 -0.65 -0.57 -8.83
N PHE A 63 -0.63 -1.25 -9.98
CA PHE A 63 -1.74 -2.09 -10.43
C PHE A 63 -2.01 -3.35 -9.57
N ARG A 64 -1.10 -3.71 -8.66
CA ARG A 64 -1.21 -4.88 -7.77
C ARG A 64 -1.51 -4.51 -6.32
N LEU A 65 -1.37 -3.24 -5.92
CA LEU A 65 -1.57 -2.81 -4.53
C LEU A 65 -2.98 -3.06 -4.00
N GLY A 66 -4.00 -3.14 -4.87
CA GLY A 66 -5.35 -3.54 -4.47
C GLY A 66 -5.43 -4.93 -3.84
N LEU A 67 -4.53 -5.86 -4.22
CA LEU A 67 -4.43 -7.18 -3.58
C LEU A 67 -3.67 -7.10 -2.25
N VAL A 68 -2.64 -6.26 -2.20
CA VAL A 68 -1.85 -6.02 -0.97
C VAL A 68 -2.69 -5.38 0.12
N ALA A 69 -3.68 -4.56 -0.26
CA ALA A 69 -4.62 -3.94 0.67
C ALA A 69 -5.38 -4.94 1.54
N MET A 70 -5.52 -6.21 1.12
CA MET A 70 -6.13 -7.24 1.97
C MET A 70 -5.32 -7.54 3.24
N ASN A 71 -3.99 -7.35 3.19
CA ASN A 71 -3.08 -7.67 4.28
C ASN A 71 -2.43 -6.43 4.92
N ALA A 72 -2.35 -5.32 4.17
CA ALA A 72 -1.73 -4.07 4.59
C ALA A 72 -2.56 -2.86 4.10
N PRO A 73 -3.83 -2.75 4.52
CA PRO A 73 -4.73 -1.70 4.03
C PRO A 73 -4.24 -0.30 4.41
N TRP A 74 -3.67 -0.12 5.60
CA TRP A 74 -3.22 1.18 6.06
C TRP A 74 -2.03 1.72 5.27
N GLU A 75 -1.05 0.86 5.03
CA GLU A 75 0.13 1.22 4.26
C GLU A 75 -0.25 1.53 2.80
N VAL A 76 -1.18 0.75 2.21
CA VAL A 76 -1.71 1.03 0.87
C VAL A 76 -2.50 2.33 0.83
N PHE A 77 -3.29 2.66 1.87
CA PHE A 77 -3.99 3.94 1.98
C PHE A 77 -3.01 5.11 2.02
N CYS A 78 -1.95 5.01 2.83
CA CYS A 78 -0.92 6.03 2.93
C CYS A 78 -0.20 6.21 1.59
N PHE A 79 0.17 5.12 0.93
CA PHE A 79 0.75 5.19 -0.42
C PHE A 79 -0.17 5.88 -1.42
N ALA A 80 -1.44 5.49 -1.46
CA ALA A 80 -2.44 6.09 -2.32
C ALA A 80 -2.60 7.60 -2.08
N SER A 81 -2.43 8.04 -0.83
CA SER A 81 -2.46 9.47 -0.47
C SER A 81 -1.32 10.29 -1.05
N HIS A 82 -0.11 9.72 -1.15
CA HIS A 82 1.07 10.36 -1.73
C HIS A 82 1.02 10.38 -3.25
N GLU A 83 0.35 9.39 -3.84
CA GLU A 83 0.14 9.26 -5.28
C GLU A 83 -1.13 9.98 -5.78
N ASN A 84 -1.90 10.58 -4.87
CA ASN A 84 -3.21 11.18 -5.15
C ASN A 84 -4.17 10.22 -5.88
N ASP A 85 -4.10 8.93 -5.55
CA ASP A 85 -4.95 7.87 -6.10
C ASP A 85 -6.14 7.62 -5.18
N SER A 86 -7.23 8.36 -5.39
CA SER A 86 -8.42 8.22 -4.55
C SER A 86 -9.12 6.87 -4.70
N ASP A 87 -9.01 6.20 -5.84
CA ASP A 87 -9.65 4.91 -6.05
C ASP A 87 -8.92 3.79 -5.29
N LEU A 88 -7.58 3.82 -5.28
CA LEU A 88 -6.77 2.92 -4.46
C LEU A 88 -6.99 3.18 -2.97
N ALA A 89 -7.07 4.44 -2.55
CA ALA A 89 -7.38 4.77 -1.16
C ALA A 89 -8.74 4.23 -0.72
N ARG A 90 -9.79 4.35 -1.57
CA ARG A 90 -11.11 3.75 -1.27
C ARG A 90 -11.02 2.24 -1.12
N LYS A 91 -10.36 1.54 -2.05
CA LYS A 91 -10.14 0.08 -1.94
C LYS A 91 -9.38 -0.32 -0.68
N ALA A 92 -8.40 0.49 -0.27
CA ALA A 92 -7.65 0.27 0.95
C ALA A 92 -8.54 0.44 2.20
N LEU A 93 -9.36 1.49 2.22
CA LEU A 93 -10.33 1.72 3.30
C LEU A 93 -11.34 0.58 3.43
N GLU A 94 -11.85 0.02 2.32
CA GLU A 94 -12.74 -1.16 2.36
C GLU A 94 -12.12 -2.36 3.10
N LYS A 95 -10.79 -2.46 3.10
CA LYS A 95 -10.05 -3.55 3.73
C LYS A 95 -9.55 -3.24 5.14
N MET A 96 -9.79 -2.05 5.67
CA MET A 96 -9.41 -1.68 7.05
C MET A 96 -10.06 -2.56 8.12
N VAL A 97 -11.19 -3.20 7.82
CA VAL A 97 -11.82 -4.18 8.73
C VAL A 97 -10.88 -5.34 9.07
N GLU A 98 -9.96 -5.69 8.16
CA GLU A 98 -8.96 -6.74 8.34
C GLU A 98 -7.71 -6.23 9.10
N ASP A 99 -7.51 -4.91 9.25
CA ASP A 99 -6.43 -4.35 10.05
C ASP A 99 -6.79 -4.43 11.54
N SER A 100 -6.30 -5.47 12.21
CA SER A 100 -6.50 -5.66 13.66
C SER A 100 -6.09 -4.49 14.55
N SER A 101 -5.20 -3.60 14.09
CA SER A 101 -4.77 -2.42 14.86
C SER A 101 -5.69 -1.22 14.65
N ARG A 102 -6.32 -1.12 13.47
CA ARG A 102 -7.03 0.09 13.03
C ARG A 102 -8.50 -0.12 12.69
N ASN A 103 -9.00 -1.35 12.71
CA ASN A 103 -10.41 -1.64 12.44
C ASN A 103 -11.38 -0.95 13.41
N GLN A 104 -10.90 -0.55 14.61
CA GLN A 104 -11.64 0.24 15.61
C GLN A 104 -11.20 1.69 15.69
N MET A 105 -10.50 2.22 14.68
CA MET A 105 -9.98 3.59 14.71
C MET A 105 -11.14 4.59 14.83
N ILE A 106 -11.15 5.38 15.90
CA ILE A 106 -12.10 6.47 16.12
C ILE A 106 -11.38 7.80 16.20
N LEU A 107 -12.08 8.90 15.92
CA LEU A 107 -11.52 10.24 15.83
C LEU A 107 -10.65 10.65 17.04
N THR A 108 -11.02 10.23 18.25
CA THR A 108 -10.29 10.59 19.49
C THR A 108 -9.03 9.77 19.72
N ASP A 109 -8.93 8.58 19.12
CA ASP A 109 -7.94 7.55 19.48
C ASP A 109 -6.97 7.25 18.34
N ILE A 110 -6.94 8.09 17.30
CA ILE A 110 -5.95 7.99 16.23
C ILE A 110 -4.56 8.29 16.80
N SER A 111 -3.64 7.33 16.61
CA SER A 111 -2.27 7.46 17.08
C SER A 111 -1.54 8.62 16.39
N ALA A 112 -0.51 9.16 17.05
CA ALA A 112 0.32 10.19 16.43
C ALA A 112 1.01 9.69 15.15
N LYS A 113 1.40 8.41 15.11
CA LYS A 113 2.02 7.77 13.95
C LYS A 113 1.08 7.77 12.75
N ASP A 114 -0.18 7.37 12.95
CA ASP A 114 -1.17 7.30 11.86
C ASP A 114 -1.53 8.69 11.29
N LYS A 115 -1.31 9.77 12.03
CA LYS A 115 -1.52 11.14 11.54
C LYS A 115 -0.39 11.65 10.64
N LEU A 116 0.79 11.04 10.69
CA LEU A 116 1.98 11.53 9.99
C LEU A 116 2.23 10.82 8.67
N GLU A 117 1.68 9.62 8.49
CA GLU A 117 1.93 8.80 7.31
C GLU A 117 1.18 9.25 6.04
N PRO A 118 -0.14 9.55 6.07
CA PRO A 118 -0.85 10.01 4.89
C PRO A 118 -0.70 11.52 4.65
N THR A 119 -0.95 11.96 3.42
CA THR A 119 -1.00 13.40 3.10
C THR A 119 -2.18 14.08 3.81
N THR A 120 -2.04 15.37 4.12
CA THR A 120 -3.06 16.14 4.84
C THR A 120 -4.44 16.06 4.20
N PRO A 121 -4.63 16.17 2.87
CA PRO A 121 -5.96 16.10 2.27
C PRO A 121 -6.67 14.76 2.51
N TYR A 122 -5.93 13.67 2.42
CA TYR A 122 -6.45 12.32 2.66
C TYR A 122 -6.73 12.09 4.13
N LEU A 123 -5.85 12.57 5.02
CA LEU A 123 -6.08 12.51 6.46
C LEU A 123 -7.35 13.27 6.83
N VAL A 124 -7.52 14.52 6.41
CA VAL A 124 -8.71 15.32 6.70
C VAL A 124 -9.97 14.65 6.15
N GLY A 125 -9.91 14.07 4.94
CA GLY A 125 -11.02 13.28 4.38
C GLY A 125 -11.38 12.06 5.23
N LEU A 126 -10.38 11.35 5.75
CA LEU A 126 -10.59 10.21 6.65
C LEU A 126 -11.22 10.68 7.97
N LEU A 127 -10.70 11.74 8.58
CA LEU A 127 -11.20 12.30 9.85
C LEU A 127 -12.64 12.80 9.73
N ASP A 128 -12.98 13.46 8.63
CA ASP A 128 -14.34 13.92 8.33
C ASP A 128 -15.34 12.75 8.26
N GLN A 129 -14.95 11.65 7.60
CA GLN A 129 -15.76 10.43 7.55
C GLN A 129 -15.86 9.76 8.93
N LEU A 130 -14.77 9.69 9.69
CA LEU A 130 -14.79 9.15 11.06
C LEU A 130 -15.68 9.97 12.00
N GLY A 131 -15.70 11.30 11.85
CA GLY A 131 -16.54 12.20 12.64
C GLY A 131 -18.03 12.11 12.28
N SER A 132 -18.32 11.92 11.00
CA SER A 132 -19.69 11.87 10.46
C SER A 132 -20.32 10.48 10.61
N ASN A 133 -19.53 9.42 10.50
CA ASN A 133 -20.02 8.04 10.52
C ASN A 133 -20.11 7.48 11.96
N ARG A 134 -20.94 8.12 12.79
CA ARG A 134 -21.25 7.65 14.16
C ARG A 134 -22.09 6.37 14.20
N THR A 135 -22.56 5.89 13.06
CA THR A 135 -23.28 4.62 12.92
C THR A 135 -22.31 3.47 12.99
N ALA A 136 -21.77 3.23 14.18
CA ALA A 136 -21.01 2.03 14.43
C ALA A 136 -21.91 0.81 14.28
N THR A 137 -21.43 -0.19 13.55
CA THR A 137 -22.15 -1.43 13.33
C THR A 137 -21.90 -2.34 14.52
N TRP A 138 -22.95 -2.79 15.20
CA TRP A 138 -22.80 -3.75 16.29
C TRP A 138 -22.23 -5.07 15.75
N ASN A 139 -21.00 -5.38 16.10
CA ASN A 139 -20.36 -6.65 15.80
C ASN A 139 -20.57 -7.61 16.96
N SER A 140 -21.35 -8.67 16.70
CA SER A 140 -21.70 -9.70 17.69
C SER A 140 -20.51 -10.58 18.10
N ARG A 141 -19.48 -10.71 17.24
CA ARG A 141 -18.26 -11.48 17.53
C ARG A 141 -17.31 -10.73 18.46
N SER A 142 -17.12 -9.43 18.25
CA SER A 142 -16.27 -8.57 19.09
C SER A 142 -17.02 -7.97 20.28
N ARG A 143 -18.37 -8.09 20.31
CA ARG A 143 -19.29 -7.43 21.27
C ARG A 143 -19.06 -5.92 21.35
N ARG A 144 -18.76 -5.29 20.22
CA ARG A 144 -18.42 -3.87 20.12
C ARG A 144 -18.99 -3.25 18.85
N ASN A 145 -18.92 -1.93 18.85
CA ASN A 145 -19.37 -1.04 17.80
C ASN A 145 -18.21 -0.83 16.82
N ASP A 146 -18.23 -1.52 15.69
CA ASP A 146 -17.18 -1.45 14.69
C ASP A 146 -17.45 -0.30 13.70
N VAL A 147 -16.37 0.34 13.24
CA VAL A 147 -16.43 1.33 12.17
C VAL A 147 -16.90 0.66 10.88
N ASN A 148 -17.91 1.24 10.22
CA ASN A 148 -18.37 0.75 8.92
C ASN A 148 -17.44 1.24 7.79
N TRP A 149 -16.30 0.55 7.67
CA TRP A 149 -15.25 0.87 6.69
C TRP A 149 -15.71 0.81 5.24
N GLU A 150 -16.61 -0.12 4.90
CA GLU A 150 -17.18 -0.21 3.55
C GLU A 150 -18.01 1.03 3.21
N HIS A 151 -18.86 1.48 4.14
CA HIS A 151 -19.61 2.72 3.98
C HIS A 151 -18.67 3.93 3.86
N MET A 152 -17.66 4.03 4.73
CA MET A 152 -16.69 5.12 4.67
C MET A 152 -15.94 5.16 3.34
N ALA A 153 -15.46 4.02 2.86
CA ALA A 153 -14.75 3.93 1.60
C ALA A 153 -15.59 4.43 0.43
N LYS A 154 -16.90 4.11 0.41
CA LYS A 154 -17.81 4.57 -0.64
C LYS A 154 -17.97 6.09 -0.69
N HIS A 155 -17.91 6.75 0.46
CA HIS A 155 -18.11 8.20 0.59
C HIS A 155 -16.81 8.99 0.77
N PHE A 156 -15.67 8.30 0.82
CA PHE A 156 -14.38 8.92 1.01
C PHE A 156 -13.97 9.77 -0.19
N ALA A 157 -13.53 11.00 0.12
CA ALA A 157 -12.85 11.88 -0.80
C ALA A 157 -11.77 12.68 -0.02
N PRO A 158 -10.59 12.93 -0.61
CA PRO A 158 -9.63 13.87 -0.05
C PRO A 158 -10.25 15.26 0.11
N ARG A 159 -9.89 15.98 1.18
CA ARG A 159 -10.40 17.33 1.47
C ARG A 159 -9.29 18.35 1.27
N LEU A 160 -9.56 19.39 0.48
CA LEU A 160 -8.65 20.51 0.21
C LEU A 160 -8.78 21.60 1.27
#